data_AF-A0A9R0RY79-F1
#
_entry.id   AF-A0A9R0RY79-F1
#
_cell.length_a   1.000
_cell.length_b   1.000
_cell.length_c   1.000
_cell.angle_alpha   90.00
_cell.angle_beta   90.00
_cell.angle_gamma   90.00
#
_symmetry.space_group_name_H-M   'P 1'
#
loop_
_entity.id
_entity.type
_entity.pdbx_description
1 polymer ?
#
loop_
_entity_poly.entity_id
_entity_poly.type
_entity_poly.pdbx_seq_one_letter_code
_entity_poly.pdbx_strand_id
1 'polypeptide(L)'
;MDGDDARHHGGDRVRRAGAAVERGADGVGARPHRPRRLRLHHLLHRLPPLRLLPLAGPRSRQAQLHLHGRRPLLPRPREVVVCGITQYTILCGAVVGYTITAATGIMSVVRSNCRHYKGHGANCSQEGTMYLVMFGVVEVVLSQLPSLEKVTFVSIVAAVMSFTYSFVALFLSAAKFASNHKAYGTIFGSHIGGPGGVSAATRTWSFLQALGNIAFAYTYAMLLIEIQDTVKSPPSENVTMKRASLYGIGVTTAFYVSLGCIGYAAFGNAAPGNVLTGFDEPFWLVDLANVAVVIHLVGAYQVYVQPVFACYESSLRARYPDAAFFHRELAVRLPGRGRGALRFTMCKLVLRTAFVAATTVVSLMLPFFNAILGLLGAAAFWPLTVYFPVTMYITQAKVPRGSGKWVALQALNVGALVVSLLAAVGSVADIVQRLGHVTMFKTQL
;
A
#
# COMPACT_ATOMS: atom_id res chain seq x y z
N MET A 1 -40.29 -62.11 19.42
CA MET A 1 -39.28 -61.74 20.44
C MET A 1 -38.14 -62.70 20.19
N ASP A 2 -37.30 -62.29 19.26
CA ASP A 2 -36.51 -63.14 18.35
C ASP A 2 -35.12 -62.47 18.26
N GLY A 3 -34.00 -63.13 18.00
CA GLY A 3 -33.71 -64.45 17.50
C GLY A 3 -32.29 -64.41 16.92
N ASP A 4 -31.60 -65.54 17.01
CA ASP A 4 -30.61 -66.08 16.08
C ASP A 4 -29.28 -65.35 15.74
N ASP A 5 -28.21 -65.97 16.25
CA ASP A 5 -27.29 -66.83 15.49
C ASP A 5 -26.60 -66.35 14.19
N ALA A 6 -25.26 -66.43 14.27
CA ALA A 6 -24.39 -67.22 13.40
C ALA A 6 -23.83 -66.63 12.07
N ARG A 7 -22.49 -66.61 11.97
CA ARG A 7 -21.64 -67.52 11.15
C ARG A 7 -20.38 -66.87 10.55
N HIS A 8 -19.26 -67.47 10.92
CA HIS A 8 -18.08 -67.86 10.13
C HIS A 8 -18.01 -67.53 8.62
N HIS A 9 -16.83 -67.09 8.16
CA HIS A 9 -15.86 -67.86 7.33
C HIS A 9 -14.60 -66.99 7.14
N GLY A 10 -13.41 -67.40 7.61
CA GLY A 10 -12.44 -68.25 6.90
C GLY A 10 -11.27 -67.36 6.43
N GLY A 11 -9.98 -67.59 6.68
CA GLY A 11 -9.27 -68.82 6.98
C GLY A 11 -8.15 -69.01 5.94
N ASP A 12 -6.96 -68.49 6.26
CA ASP A 12 -5.62 -69.00 5.92
C ASP A 12 -4.97 -68.98 4.51
N ARG A 13 -3.63 -68.86 4.62
CA ARG A 13 -2.49 -69.25 3.74
C ARG A 13 -1.87 -68.11 2.93
N VAL A 14 -0.70 -67.53 3.24
CA VAL A 14 0.65 -68.01 3.64
C VAL A 14 1.45 -68.71 2.50
N ARG A 15 2.61 -68.09 2.18
CA ARG A 15 3.84 -68.60 1.51
C ARG A 15 3.74 -68.82 -0.01
N ARG A 16 4.77 -68.54 -0.86
CA ARG A 16 6.24 -68.39 -0.76
C ARG A 16 6.70 -67.62 -2.04
N ALA A 17 7.67 -66.70 -1.99
CA ALA A 17 9.09 -66.85 -2.39
C ALA A 17 9.31 -67.69 -3.69
N GLY A 18 10.13 -67.35 -4.68
CA GLY A 18 11.13 -66.31 -4.93
C GLY A 18 11.74 -66.60 -6.31
N ALA A 19 12.14 -65.57 -7.06
CA ALA A 19 13.53 -65.33 -7.50
C ALA A 19 13.91 -65.84 -8.92
N ALA A 20 14.84 -65.08 -9.52
CA ALA A 20 15.74 -65.39 -10.65
C ALA A 20 15.19 -65.09 -12.08
N VAL A 21 15.73 -64.09 -12.83
CA VAL A 21 16.99 -64.10 -13.66
C VAL A 21 16.68 -64.80 -15.01
N GLU A 22 16.94 -64.32 -16.24
CA GLU A 22 17.99 -63.47 -16.84
C GLU A 22 17.70 -63.22 -18.35
N ARG A 23 18.45 -62.28 -18.97
CA ARG A 23 18.92 -62.18 -20.40
C ARG A 23 17.88 -62.08 -21.55
N GLY A 24 18.08 -61.32 -22.63
CA GLY A 24 19.20 -60.49 -23.13
C GLY A 24 18.94 -60.02 -24.59
N ALA A 25 19.90 -59.24 -25.14
CA ALA A 25 20.26 -59.03 -26.58
C ALA A 25 19.17 -58.46 -27.56
N ASP A 26 19.39 -57.69 -28.64
CA ASP A 26 20.53 -57.17 -29.42
C ASP A 26 20.01 -56.14 -30.48
N GLY A 27 20.91 -55.37 -31.13
CA GLY A 27 20.77 -54.86 -32.52
C GLY A 27 20.45 -53.36 -32.73
N VAL A 28 21.38 -52.44 -33.05
CA VAL A 28 22.08 -52.10 -34.33
C VAL A 28 21.23 -51.35 -35.39
N GLY A 29 21.71 -50.17 -35.84
CA GLY A 29 21.67 -49.79 -37.28
C GLY A 29 21.04 -48.45 -37.75
N ALA A 30 21.92 -47.52 -38.17
CA ALA A 30 21.89 -46.66 -39.38
C ALA A 30 20.79 -45.58 -39.67
N ARG A 31 21.29 -44.37 -40.03
CA ARG A 31 20.66 -43.26 -40.81
C ARG A 31 20.67 -43.60 -42.34
N PRO A 32 20.30 -42.71 -43.31
CA PRO A 32 19.52 -41.43 -43.33
C PRO A 32 18.45 -41.34 -44.46
N HIS A 33 17.60 -40.30 -44.50
CA HIS A 33 17.24 -39.56 -45.74
C HIS A 33 16.46 -38.25 -45.47
N ARG A 34 16.96 -37.16 -46.06
CA ARG A 34 16.30 -35.85 -46.36
C ARG A 34 15.69 -35.96 -47.78
N PRO A 35 15.01 -34.94 -48.39
CA PRO A 35 14.62 -33.58 -47.94
C PRO A 35 13.20 -33.11 -48.39
N ARG A 36 12.73 -31.94 -47.92
CA ARG A 36 12.10 -30.95 -48.83
C ARG A 36 12.19 -29.51 -48.29
N ARG A 37 12.36 -28.63 -49.27
CA ARG A 37 12.76 -27.21 -49.27
C ARG A 37 11.74 -26.30 -48.58
N LEU A 38 12.18 -25.19 -47.97
CA LEU A 38 12.02 -23.85 -48.56
C LEU A 38 12.70 -22.73 -47.74
N ARG A 39 13.56 -22.00 -48.46
CA ARG A 39 13.85 -20.55 -48.44
C ARG A 39 14.25 -19.85 -47.13
N LEU A 40 15.54 -19.52 -47.14
CA LEU A 40 16.26 -18.44 -46.50
C LEU A 40 15.65 -17.05 -46.80
N HIS A 41 15.38 -16.26 -45.77
CA HIS A 41 15.55 -14.80 -45.82
C HIS A 41 16.19 -14.31 -44.52
N HIS A 42 17.23 -13.49 -44.69
CA HIS A 42 18.05 -12.80 -43.70
C HIS A 42 17.26 -12.31 -42.47
N LEU A 43 17.63 -12.64 -41.23
CA LEU A 43 18.81 -12.19 -40.48
C LEU A 43 18.85 -10.66 -40.26
N LEU A 44 17.79 -10.14 -39.64
CA LEU A 44 17.75 -8.85 -38.94
C LEU A 44 16.73 -8.96 -37.80
N HIS A 45 17.15 -9.50 -36.65
CA HIS A 45 16.53 -9.28 -35.33
C HIS A 45 17.38 -9.98 -34.27
N ARG A 46 18.38 -9.28 -33.74
CA ARG A 46 18.96 -9.59 -32.42
C ARG A 46 18.65 -8.44 -31.48
N LEU A 47 17.47 -8.48 -30.89
CA LEU A 47 17.10 -7.82 -29.64
C LEU A 47 16.09 -8.76 -28.96
N PRO A 48 16.43 -9.42 -27.84
CA PRO A 48 15.50 -10.31 -27.18
C PRO A 48 14.34 -9.49 -26.57
N PRO A 49 13.08 -9.89 -26.75
CA PRO A 49 11.96 -9.20 -26.13
C PRO A 49 11.98 -9.38 -24.61
N LEU A 50 11.66 -8.29 -23.89
CA LEU A 50 11.36 -8.27 -22.46
C LEU A 50 10.38 -9.40 -22.09
N ARG A 51 10.91 -10.54 -21.63
CA ARG A 51 10.22 -11.46 -20.73
C ARG A 51 10.49 -10.99 -19.30
N LEU A 52 9.76 -9.97 -18.88
CA LEU A 52 9.72 -9.49 -17.51
C LEU A 52 8.25 -9.46 -17.07
N LEU A 53 7.74 -10.63 -16.71
CA LEU A 53 6.62 -10.92 -15.80
C LEU A 53 6.53 -12.45 -15.67
N PRO A 54 6.15 -12.98 -14.50
CA PRO A 54 6.50 -14.34 -14.10
C PRO A 54 5.76 -15.39 -14.92
N LEU A 55 6.54 -16.36 -15.43
CA LEU A 55 6.00 -17.66 -15.77
C LEU A 55 5.50 -18.32 -14.49
N ALA A 56 4.26 -18.79 -14.53
CA ALA A 56 3.58 -19.49 -13.46
C ALA A 56 4.48 -20.57 -12.82
N GLY A 57 4.75 -20.42 -11.52
CA GLY A 57 5.32 -21.48 -10.70
C GLY A 57 4.34 -22.66 -10.53
N PRO A 58 4.82 -23.83 -10.08
CA PRO A 58 4.06 -25.07 -10.12
C PRO A 58 2.86 -25.00 -9.16
N ARG A 59 1.64 -25.05 -9.74
CA ARG A 59 0.33 -25.34 -9.15
C ARG A 59 0.31 -25.60 -7.62
N SER A 60 0.46 -24.57 -6.81
CA SER A 60 -0.11 -24.53 -5.47
C SER A 60 -1.53 -23.98 -5.60
N ARG A 61 -2.52 -24.82 -5.28
CA ARG A 61 -3.97 -24.56 -5.25
C ARG A 61 -4.34 -23.09 -5.49
N GLN A 62 -4.57 -22.78 -6.76
CA GLN A 62 -5.22 -21.55 -7.18
C GLN A 62 -6.60 -21.56 -6.55
N ALA A 63 -6.81 -20.73 -5.52
CA ALA A 63 -8.13 -20.42 -5.01
C ALA A 63 -8.92 -19.86 -6.19
N GLN A 64 -9.74 -20.73 -6.80
CA GLN A 64 -10.71 -20.32 -7.77
C GLN A 64 -11.69 -19.42 -7.04
N LEU A 65 -11.61 -18.11 -7.30
CA LEU A 65 -12.67 -17.19 -6.96
C LEU A 65 -13.95 -17.77 -7.57
N HIS A 66 -14.79 -18.42 -6.76
CA HIS A 66 -16.08 -18.97 -7.16
C HIS A 66 -17.06 -17.82 -7.39
N LEU A 67 -16.80 -17.02 -8.43
CA LEU A 67 -17.81 -16.21 -9.10
C LEU A 67 -18.69 -17.19 -9.89
N HIS A 68 -19.89 -17.43 -9.36
CA HIS A 68 -21.02 -18.10 -10.00
C HIS A 68 -20.88 -18.26 -11.54
N GLY A 69 -20.54 -19.48 -11.98
CA GLY A 69 -20.78 -20.00 -13.34
C GLY A 69 -20.23 -19.23 -14.55
N ARG A 70 -19.36 -18.22 -14.38
CA ARG A 70 -18.87 -17.38 -15.49
C ARG A 70 -17.37 -17.54 -15.66
N ARG A 71 -16.94 -17.91 -16.88
CA ARG A 71 -15.51 -17.99 -17.24
C ARG A 71 -14.86 -16.63 -16.93
N PRO A 72 -13.77 -16.58 -16.13
CA PRO A 72 -13.08 -15.33 -15.88
C PRO A 72 -12.52 -14.81 -17.22
N LEU A 73 -12.95 -13.62 -17.65
CA LEU A 73 -12.26 -12.94 -18.72
C LEU A 73 -10.94 -12.42 -18.13
N LEU A 74 -9.83 -13.04 -18.52
CA LEU A 74 -8.50 -12.58 -18.13
C LEU A 74 -8.27 -11.16 -18.68
N PRO A 75 -7.85 -10.19 -17.85
CA PRO A 75 -7.50 -8.85 -18.31
C PRO A 75 -6.39 -8.93 -19.36
N ARG A 76 -6.35 -7.95 -20.28
CA ARG A 76 -5.34 -7.95 -21.34
C ARG A 76 -3.94 -7.80 -20.72
N PRO A 77 -2.86 -8.34 -21.33
CA PRO A 77 -1.51 -8.24 -20.76
C PRO A 77 -1.07 -6.81 -20.43
N ARG A 78 -1.46 -5.83 -21.26
CA ARG A 78 -1.17 -4.41 -21.02
C ARG A 78 -1.89 -3.84 -19.80
N GLU A 79 -3.13 -4.26 -19.56
CA GLU A 79 -3.95 -3.80 -18.43
C GLU A 79 -3.37 -4.29 -17.10
N VAL A 80 -2.87 -5.53 -17.07
CA VAL A 80 -2.19 -6.09 -15.89
C VAL A 80 -0.91 -5.32 -15.57
N VAL A 81 -0.13 -4.95 -16.58
CA VAL A 81 1.10 -4.16 -16.41
C VAL A 81 0.78 -2.77 -15.85
N VAL A 82 -0.21 -2.08 -16.40
CA VAL A 82 -0.62 -0.75 -15.92
C VAL A 82 -1.11 -0.82 -14.47
N CYS A 83 -1.97 -1.80 -14.16
CA CYS A 83 -2.46 -2.03 -12.80
C CYS A 83 -1.31 -2.23 -11.82
N GLY A 84 -0.36 -3.12 -12.16
CA GLY A 84 0.82 -3.37 -11.35
C GLY A 84 1.69 -2.13 -11.14
N ILE A 85 2.03 -1.40 -12.21
CA ILE A 85 2.81 -0.15 -12.11
C ILE A 85 2.13 0.84 -11.18
N THR A 86 0.83 1.06 -11.34
CA THR A 86 0.09 2.00 -10.50
C THR A 86 0.08 1.53 -9.04
N GLN A 87 -0.24 0.26 -8.77
CA GLN A 87 -0.28 -0.30 -7.41
C GLN A 87 1.08 -0.16 -6.71
N TYR A 88 2.18 -0.57 -7.36
CA TYR A 88 3.52 -0.45 -6.76
C TYR A 88 3.96 1.00 -6.59
N THR A 89 3.60 1.90 -7.51
CA THR A 89 3.88 3.34 -7.37
C THR A 89 3.26 3.88 -6.10
N ILE A 90 2.03 3.48 -5.77
CA ILE A 90 1.34 3.96 -4.59
C ILE A 90 1.87 3.32 -3.32
N LEU A 91 2.19 2.03 -3.34
CA LEU A 91 2.85 1.37 -2.21
C LEU A 91 4.17 2.07 -1.86
N CYS A 92 4.97 2.41 -2.89
CA CYS A 92 6.23 3.16 -2.71
C CYS A 92 6.00 4.62 -2.29
N GLY A 93 4.95 5.27 -2.81
CA GLY A 93 4.63 6.65 -2.43
C GLY A 93 4.09 6.77 -1.00
N ALA A 94 3.27 5.81 -0.56
CA ALA A 94 2.70 5.80 0.78
C ALA A 94 3.80 5.76 1.85
N VAL A 95 4.87 4.99 1.62
CA VAL A 95 5.98 4.86 2.57
C VAL A 95 6.84 6.13 2.64
N VAL A 96 6.94 6.88 1.54
CA VAL A 96 7.50 8.25 1.55
C VAL A 96 6.64 9.17 2.40
N GLY A 97 5.32 9.11 2.24
CA GLY A 97 4.35 9.84 3.05
C GLY A 97 4.46 9.52 4.53
N TYR A 98 4.52 8.22 4.88
CA TYR A 98 4.69 7.76 6.27
C TYR A 98 5.98 8.26 6.91
N THR A 99 7.09 8.25 6.17
CA THR A 99 8.37 8.78 6.67
C THR A 99 8.26 10.27 7.00
N ILE A 100 7.63 11.06 6.12
CA ILE A 100 7.38 12.49 6.35
C ILE A 100 6.47 12.68 7.57
N THR A 101 5.34 12.00 7.63
CA THR A 101 4.37 12.15 8.72
C THR A 101 4.97 11.75 10.07
N ALA A 102 5.72 10.66 10.14
CA ALA A 102 6.39 10.24 11.36
C ALA A 102 7.38 11.30 11.84
N ALA A 103 8.19 11.84 10.94
CA ALA A 103 9.10 12.94 11.27
C ALA A 103 8.34 14.18 11.76
N THR A 104 7.22 14.56 11.11
CA THR A 104 6.38 15.67 11.60
C THR A 104 5.77 15.42 12.96
N GLY A 105 5.40 14.17 13.27
CA GLY A 105 4.89 13.78 14.57
C GLY A 105 5.94 13.97 15.67
N ILE A 106 7.16 13.49 15.43
CA ILE A 106 8.28 13.66 16.38
C ILE A 106 8.60 15.15 16.57
N MET A 107 8.66 15.93 15.48
CA MET A 107 8.87 17.38 15.57
C MET A 107 7.77 18.06 16.39
N SER A 108 6.51 17.64 16.23
CA SER A 108 5.38 18.19 16.99
C SER A 108 5.53 17.94 18.49
N VAL A 109 5.99 16.74 18.89
CA VAL A 109 6.25 16.40 20.31
C VAL A 109 7.37 17.26 20.89
N VAL A 110 8.45 17.48 20.15
CA VAL A 110 9.55 18.31 20.66
C VAL A 110 9.13 19.77 20.77
N ARG A 111 8.34 20.25 19.80
CA ARG A 111 7.82 21.62 19.76
C ARG A 111 6.82 21.91 20.89
N SER A 112 5.84 21.03 21.12
CA SER A 112 4.87 21.15 22.21
C SER A 112 5.57 21.22 23.57
N ASN A 113 6.49 20.28 23.83
CA ASN A 113 7.29 20.28 25.06
C ASN A 113 8.13 21.56 25.22
N CYS A 114 8.79 22.01 24.15
CA CYS A 114 9.57 23.24 24.19
C CYS A 114 8.71 24.46 24.56
N ARG A 115 7.51 24.60 23.95
CA ARG A 115 6.58 25.69 24.25
C ARG A 115 5.97 25.59 25.64
N HIS A 116 5.74 24.38 26.14
CA HIS A 116 5.24 24.16 27.49
C HIS A 116 6.26 24.62 28.55
N TYR A 117 7.52 24.15 28.45
CA TYR A 117 8.54 24.44 29.46
C TYR A 117 9.19 25.83 29.31
N LYS A 118 9.35 26.34 28.08
CA LYS A 118 10.01 27.63 27.82
C LYS A 118 9.04 28.79 27.59
N GLY A 119 7.73 28.52 27.59
CA GLY A 119 6.67 29.49 27.35
C GLY A 119 6.24 29.59 25.89
N HIS A 120 5.01 30.06 25.67
CA HIS A 120 4.32 30.07 24.38
C HIS A 120 5.03 30.91 23.29
N GLY A 121 5.84 31.89 23.69
CA GLY A 121 6.60 32.76 22.78
C GLY A 121 8.02 32.30 22.46
N ALA A 122 8.47 31.14 22.97
CA ALA A 122 9.82 30.66 22.75
C ALA A 122 10.05 30.24 21.27
N ASN A 123 11.21 30.58 20.73
CA ASN A 123 11.62 30.12 19.40
C ASN A 123 11.99 28.62 19.47
N CYS A 124 11.02 27.77 19.12
CA CYS A 124 11.13 26.31 19.17
C CYS A 124 11.14 25.70 17.75
N SER A 125 11.89 26.29 16.82
CA SER A 125 12.04 25.71 15.47
C SER A 125 12.68 24.32 15.54
N GLN A 126 12.15 23.38 14.76
CA GLN A 126 12.65 22.01 14.69
C GLN A 126 13.14 21.70 13.28
N GLU A 127 14.32 21.10 13.15
CA GLU A 127 14.81 20.56 11.89
C GLU A 127 14.44 19.08 11.75
N GLY A 128 13.70 18.76 10.69
CA GLY A 128 13.11 17.44 10.42
C GLY A 128 14.08 16.41 9.85
N THR A 129 15.25 16.83 9.37
CA THR A 129 16.20 15.96 8.66
C THR A 129 16.68 14.80 9.53
N MET A 130 17.01 15.06 10.79
CA MET A 130 17.41 14.02 11.74
C MET A 130 16.28 13.00 11.99
N TYR A 131 15.04 13.48 12.16
CA TYR A 131 13.89 12.61 12.44
C TYR A 131 13.50 11.73 11.24
N LEU A 132 13.60 12.25 10.02
CA LEU A 132 13.42 11.49 8.77
C LEU A 132 14.43 10.34 8.68
N VAL A 133 15.71 10.62 8.93
CA VAL A 133 16.78 9.61 8.90
C VAL A 133 16.59 8.59 10.04
N MET A 134 16.26 9.03 11.25
CA MET A 134 16.01 8.15 12.38
C MET A 134 14.87 7.17 12.09
N PHE A 135 13.74 7.65 11.56
CA PHE A 135 12.64 6.79 11.16
C PHE A 135 13.07 5.80 10.08
N GLY A 136 13.80 6.25 9.05
CA GLY A 136 14.36 5.38 8.02
C GLY A 136 15.27 4.28 8.58
N VAL A 137 16.13 4.58 9.58
CA VAL A 137 16.99 3.59 10.24
C VAL A 137 16.15 2.54 10.99
N VAL A 138 15.10 2.96 11.71
CA VAL A 138 14.16 2.03 12.36
C VAL A 138 13.51 1.11 11.32
N GLU A 139 13.05 1.66 10.20
CA GLU A 139 12.44 0.88 9.13
C GLU A 139 13.42 -0.06 8.43
N VAL A 140 14.70 0.32 8.26
CA VAL A 140 15.74 -0.60 7.75
C VAL A 140 15.83 -1.84 8.63
N VAL A 141 15.89 -1.65 9.96
CA VAL A 141 16.01 -2.74 10.94
C VAL A 141 14.77 -3.64 10.90
N LEU A 142 13.58 -3.03 10.97
CA LEU A 142 12.32 -3.77 10.97
C LEU A 142 12.06 -4.50 9.65
N SER A 143 12.42 -3.88 8.52
CA SER A 143 12.33 -4.49 7.21
C SER A 143 13.24 -5.70 7.03
N GLN A 144 14.28 -5.88 7.86
CA GLN A 144 15.05 -7.13 7.81
C GLN A 144 14.27 -8.29 8.38
N LEU A 145 13.49 -8.09 9.44
CA LEU A 145 12.83 -9.17 10.17
C LEU A 145 11.97 -10.04 9.23
N PRO A 146 12.09 -11.38 9.31
CA PRO A 146 11.21 -12.27 8.55
C PRO A 146 9.76 -11.94 8.88
N SER A 147 8.91 -11.91 7.84
CA SER A 147 7.50 -11.47 7.87
C SER A 147 6.91 -11.70 9.24
N LEU A 148 6.73 -10.61 10.00
CA LEU A 148 6.40 -10.60 11.42
C LEU A 148 5.58 -11.84 11.78
N GLU A 149 6.17 -12.86 12.41
CA GLU A 149 5.46 -14.12 12.70
C GLU A 149 4.30 -13.90 13.71
N LYS A 150 4.01 -12.65 14.06
CA LYS A 150 2.75 -12.16 14.60
C LYS A 150 2.30 -10.86 13.91
N VAL A 151 2.12 -10.86 12.58
CA VAL A 151 1.53 -9.71 11.83
C VAL A 151 0.30 -9.19 12.56
N THR A 152 -0.51 -10.09 13.10
CA THR A 152 -1.69 -9.78 13.91
C THR A 152 -1.39 -8.88 15.11
N PHE A 153 -0.31 -9.09 15.86
CA PHE A 153 0.01 -8.25 17.01
C PHE A 153 0.40 -6.83 16.58
N VAL A 154 1.26 -6.72 15.56
CA VAL A 154 1.67 -5.41 15.02
C VAL A 154 0.46 -4.68 14.42
N SER A 155 -0.42 -5.39 13.72
CA SER A 155 -1.67 -4.84 13.19
C SER A 155 -2.64 -4.39 14.29
N ILE A 156 -2.76 -5.13 15.41
CA ILE A 156 -3.60 -4.71 16.56
C ILE A 156 -3.05 -3.43 17.17
N VAL A 157 -1.74 -3.37 17.44
CA VAL A 157 -1.09 -2.17 18.00
C VAL A 157 -1.29 -0.98 17.05
N ALA A 158 -1.03 -1.16 15.76
CA ALA A 158 -1.23 -0.14 14.74
C ALA A 158 -2.69 0.36 14.71
N ALA A 159 -3.67 -0.54 14.77
CA ALA A 159 -5.09 -0.19 14.79
C ALA A 159 -5.47 0.62 16.04
N VAL A 160 -5.04 0.18 17.23
CA VAL A 160 -5.30 0.90 18.49
C VAL A 160 -4.70 2.30 18.43
N MET A 161 -3.42 2.42 18.03
CA MET A 161 -2.77 3.72 17.86
C MET A 161 -3.48 4.61 16.84
N SER A 162 -3.96 4.03 15.73
CA SER A 162 -4.76 4.72 14.71
C SER A 162 -6.02 5.34 15.29
N PHE A 163 -6.76 4.59 16.10
CA PHE A 163 -7.94 5.11 16.78
C PHE A 163 -7.57 6.18 17.81
N THR A 164 -6.52 5.96 18.60
CA THR A 164 -6.08 6.91 19.63
C THR A 164 -5.82 8.29 19.06
N TYR A 165 -4.89 8.44 18.09
CA TYR A 165 -4.61 9.78 17.58
C TYR A 165 -5.79 10.39 16.83
N SER A 166 -6.63 9.56 16.19
CA SER A 166 -7.79 10.03 15.45
C SER A 166 -8.82 10.64 16.40
N PHE A 167 -9.23 9.92 17.44
CA PHE A 167 -10.17 10.44 18.43
C PHE A 167 -9.62 11.64 19.18
N VAL A 168 -8.32 11.65 19.51
CA VAL A 168 -7.68 12.81 20.15
C VAL A 168 -7.68 14.02 19.22
N ALA A 169 -7.34 13.87 17.93
CA ALA A 169 -7.37 14.95 16.96
C ALA A 169 -8.78 15.55 16.80
N LEU A 170 -9.80 14.69 16.76
CA LEU A 170 -11.20 15.11 16.70
C LEU A 170 -11.61 15.85 17.97
N PHE A 171 -11.26 15.32 19.14
CA PHE A 171 -11.55 15.93 20.43
C PHE A 171 -10.89 17.32 20.56
N LEU A 172 -9.60 17.44 20.27
CA LEU A 172 -8.87 18.72 20.31
C LEU A 172 -9.49 19.74 19.34
N SER A 173 -9.88 19.31 18.14
CA SER A 173 -10.55 20.16 17.16
C SER A 173 -11.91 20.64 17.67
N ALA A 174 -12.71 19.74 18.26
CA ALA A 174 -14.02 20.07 18.82
C ALA A 174 -13.90 21.01 20.03
N ALA A 175 -12.95 20.75 20.93
CA ALA A 175 -12.69 21.59 22.09
C ALA A 175 -12.26 22.99 21.69
N LYS A 176 -11.35 23.12 20.71
CA LYS A 176 -10.93 24.41 20.16
C LYS A 176 -12.08 25.15 19.48
N PHE A 177 -12.89 24.45 18.70
CA PHE A 177 -14.07 25.06 18.09
C PHE A 177 -15.05 25.58 19.16
N ALA A 178 -15.30 24.80 20.20
CA ALA A 178 -16.19 25.18 21.31
C ALA A 178 -15.65 26.39 22.10
N SER A 179 -14.34 26.50 22.29
CA SER A 179 -13.72 27.63 23.01
C SER A 179 -13.72 28.95 22.23
N ASN A 180 -13.77 28.88 20.90
CA ASN A 180 -13.67 30.07 20.05
C ASN A 180 -14.97 30.90 20.01
N HIS A 181 -16.10 30.35 20.46
CA HIS A 181 -17.45 30.94 20.40
C HIS A 181 -17.94 31.40 19.00
N LYS A 182 -17.12 31.24 17.95
CA LYS A 182 -17.40 31.54 16.54
C LYS A 182 -16.63 30.56 15.63
N ALA A 183 -17.20 30.24 14.48
CA ALA A 183 -16.51 29.48 13.45
C ALA A 183 -15.53 30.39 12.68
N TYR A 184 -14.27 29.96 12.57
CA TYR A 184 -13.26 30.65 11.75
C TYR A 184 -13.28 30.23 10.28
N GLY A 185 -13.97 29.14 9.96
CA GLY A 185 -14.14 28.66 8.59
C GLY A 185 -15.01 29.60 7.75
N THR A 186 -14.55 29.95 6.56
CA THR A 186 -15.32 30.71 5.57
C THR A 186 -15.82 29.79 4.46
N ILE A 187 -17.03 30.03 3.95
CA ILE A 187 -17.63 29.25 2.84
C ILE A 187 -16.78 29.37 1.57
N PHE A 188 -16.23 30.55 1.32
CA PHE A 188 -15.38 30.82 0.16
C PHE A 188 -13.90 30.49 0.39
N GLY A 189 -13.52 29.93 1.54
CA GLY A 189 -12.13 29.63 1.84
C GLY A 189 -11.24 30.87 1.93
N SER A 190 -9.96 30.69 1.58
CA SER A 190 -8.94 31.74 1.63
C SER A 190 -9.28 32.90 0.68
N HIS A 191 -9.21 34.13 1.20
CA HIS A 191 -9.41 35.34 0.41
C HIS A 191 -8.31 35.53 -0.65
N ILE A 192 -8.68 36.09 -1.80
CA ILE A 192 -7.75 36.36 -2.92
C ILE A 192 -7.28 37.80 -2.82
N GLY A 193 -5.96 38.00 -2.77
CA GLY A 193 -5.34 39.33 -2.65
C GLY A 193 -5.53 40.01 -1.29
N GLY A 194 -4.85 41.14 -1.10
CA GLY A 194 -4.82 41.88 0.17
C GLY A 194 -3.91 41.27 1.25
N PRO A 195 -3.79 41.92 2.43
CA PRO A 195 -2.99 41.42 3.55
C PRO A 195 -3.51 40.06 4.05
N GLY A 196 -2.65 39.03 4.04
CA GLY A 196 -3.02 37.67 4.46
C GLY A 196 -3.83 36.86 3.43
N GLY A 197 -4.09 37.41 2.24
CA GLY A 197 -4.72 36.69 1.13
C GLY A 197 -3.70 35.90 0.29
N VAL A 198 -4.20 34.90 -0.45
CA VAL A 198 -3.39 34.10 -1.39
C VAL A 198 -3.64 34.53 -2.83
N SER A 199 -2.73 34.20 -3.76
CA SER A 199 -2.98 34.41 -5.19
C SER A 199 -4.09 33.50 -5.70
N ALA A 200 -4.82 33.93 -6.74
CA ALA A 200 -5.86 33.13 -7.38
C ALA A 200 -5.34 31.77 -7.88
N ALA A 201 -4.10 31.76 -8.41
CA ALA A 201 -3.42 30.56 -8.85
C ALA A 201 -3.18 29.58 -7.68
N THR A 202 -2.57 30.05 -6.57
CA THR A 202 -2.31 29.21 -5.39
C THR A 202 -3.60 28.61 -4.83
N ARG A 203 -4.67 29.41 -4.74
CA ARG A 203 -5.98 28.92 -4.30
C ARG A 203 -6.53 27.82 -5.21
N THR A 204 -6.38 27.99 -6.52
CA THR A 204 -6.84 27.01 -7.52
C THR A 204 -6.05 25.70 -7.41
N TRP A 205 -4.72 25.78 -7.32
CA TRP A 205 -3.87 24.60 -7.17
C TRP A 205 -4.17 23.83 -5.89
N SER A 206 -4.33 24.52 -4.76
CA SER A 206 -4.71 23.91 -3.48
C SER A 206 -6.06 23.20 -3.55
N PHE A 207 -7.06 23.79 -4.23
CA PHE A 207 -8.36 23.15 -4.43
C PHE A 207 -8.25 21.87 -5.27
N LEU A 208 -7.53 21.91 -6.39
CA LEU A 208 -7.34 20.74 -7.24
C LEU A 208 -6.55 19.63 -6.52
N GLN A 209 -5.49 19.99 -5.81
CA GLN A 209 -4.71 19.08 -4.97
C GLN A 209 -5.57 18.42 -3.87
N ALA A 210 -6.50 19.17 -3.27
CA ALA A 210 -7.41 18.64 -2.26
C ALA A 210 -8.30 17.50 -2.80
N LEU A 211 -8.70 17.53 -4.08
CA LEU A 211 -9.41 16.41 -4.71
C LEU A 211 -8.56 15.13 -4.69
N GLY A 212 -7.26 15.25 -4.96
CA GLY A 212 -6.30 14.16 -4.86
C GLY A 212 -6.16 13.65 -3.42
N ASN A 213 -6.07 14.55 -2.44
CA ASN A 213 -6.00 14.17 -1.02
C ASN A 213 -7.25 13.40 -0.57
N ILE A 214 -8.44 13.84 -0.99
CA ILE A 214 -9.70 13.12 -0.71
C ILE A 214 -9.67 11.75 -1.38
N ALA A 215 -9.25 11.66 -2.63
CA ALA A 215 -9.16 10.39 -3.34
C ALA A 215 -8.16 9.43 -2.68
N PHE A 216 -7.03 9.95 -2.20
CA PHE A 216 -6.04 9.20 -1.44
C PHE A 216 -6.59 8.71 -0.10
N ALA A 217 -7.46 9.46 0.57
CA ALA A 217 -8.00 9.09 1.87
C ALA A 217 -8.80 7.76 1.86
N TYR A 218 -9.36 7.38 0.71
CA TYR A 218 -10.17 6.15 0.53
C TYR A 218 -9.45 5.02 -0.19
N THR A 219 -8.11 4.99 -0.15
CA THR A 219 -7.26 4.11 -0.96
C THR A 219 -7.23 2.62 -0.59
N TYR A 220 -8.17 2.11 0.21
CA TYR A 220 -8.17 0.71 0.64
C TYR A 220 -8.34 -0.31 -0.51
N ALA A 221 -8.84 0.12 -1.68
CA ALA A 221 -9.04 -0.71 -2.86
C ALA A 221 -7.76 -1.46 -3.32
N MET A 222 -6.58 -0.91 -3.03
CA MET A 222 -5.29 -1.52 -3.38
C MET A 222 -4.88 -2.72 -2.53
N LEU A 223 -5.48 -2.86 -1.35
CA LEU A 223 -5.26 -3.97 -0.44
C LEU A 223 -6.50 -4.85 -0.33
N LEU A 224 -7.62 -4.45 -0.93
CA LEU A 224 -8.91 -5.13 -0.81
C LEU A 224 -8.82 -6.58 -1.29
N ILE A 225 -8.12 -6.84 -2.38
CA ILE A 225 -8.02 -8.18 -2.98
C ILE A 225 -7.12 -9.07 -2.13
N GLU A 226 -6.00 -8.54 -1.65
CA GLU A 226 -5.08 -9.21 -0.75
C GLU A 226 -5.74 -9.53 0.59
N ILE A 227 -6.58 -8.62 1.12
CA ILE A 227 -7.40 -8.89 2.30
C ILE A 227 -8.45 -9.95 1.98
N GLN A 228 -9.18 -9.82 0.87
CA GLN A 228 -10.21 -10.79 0.44
C GLN A 228 -9.67 -12.22 0.35
N ASP A 229 -8.49 -12.41 -0.24
CA ASP A 229 -7.85 -13.71 -0.41
C ASP A 229 -7.45 -14.38 0.93
N THR A 230 -7.38 -13.61 2.01
CA THR A 230 -7.05 -14.13 3.35
C THR A 230 -8.29 -14.44 4.21
N VAL A 231 -9.49 -14.03 3.77
CA VAL A 231 -10.74 -14.23 4.54
C VAL A 231 -11.16 -15.69 4.48
N LYS A 232 -11.28 -16.33 5.65
CA LYS A 232 -11.72 -17.72 5.74
C LYS A 232 -13.22 -17.84 5.50
N SER A 233 -13.61 -18.86 4.75
CA SER A 233 -15.01 -19.31 4.62
C SER A 233 -15.33 -20.39 5.65
N PRO A 234 -16.60 -20.55 6.10
CA PRO A 234 -17.83 -19.80 5.75
C PRO A 234 -18.06 -18.53 6.60
N PRO A 235 -18.85 -17.53 6.13
CA PRO A 235 -19.52 -17.41 4.82
C PRO A 235 -18.52 -17.00 3.71
N SER A 236 -18.97 -16.95 2.46
CA SER A 236 -18.10 -16.60 1.32
C SER A 236 -17.46 -15.22 1.49
N GLU A 237 -16.21 -15.10 1.04
CA GLU A 237 -15.37 -13.90 1.17
C GLU A 237 -16.09 -12.63 0.72
N ASN A 238 -16.85 -12.68 -0.39
CA ASN A 238 -17.60 -11.54 -0.91
C ASN A 238 -18.72 -11.05 0.03
N VAL A 239 -19.37 -11.93 0.81
CA VAL A 239 -20.43 -11.56 1.76
C VAL A 239 -19.80 -10.86 2.96
N THR A 240 -18.76 -11.47 3.53
CA THR A 240 -18.00 -10.89 4.64
C THR A 240 -17.41 -9.55 4.24
N MET A 241 -16.74 -9.48 3.09
CA MET A 241 -16.07 -8.26 2.64
C MET A 241 -17.03 -7.18 2.18
N LYS A 242 -18.21 -7.52 1.64
CA LYS A 242 -19.24 -6.50 1.36
C LYS A 242 -19.72 -5.81 2.64
N ARG A 243 -19.94 -6.57 3.72
CA ARG A 243 -20.32 -5.99 5.02
C ARG A 243 -19.16 -5.20 5.63
N ALA A 244 -17.96 -5.77 5.63
CA ALA A 244 -16.76 -5.12 6.15
C ALA A 244 -16.46 -3.80 5.41
N SER A 245 -16.51 -3.78 4.08
CA SER A 245 -16.35 -2.57 3.26
C SER A 245 -17.44 -1.54 3.53
N LEU A 246 -18.70 -1.96 3.67
CA LEU A 246 -19.79 -1.03 3.97
C LEU A 246 -19.57 -0.31 5.30
N TYR A 247 -19.29 -1.07 6.36
CA TYR A 247 -19.02 -0.49 7.68
C TYR A 247 -17.72 0.31 7.68
N GLY A 248 -16.64 -0.24 7.10
CA GLY A 248 -15.33 0.40 7.04
C GLY A 248 -15.38 1.75 6.33
N ILE A 249 -15.94 1.81 5.12
CA ILE A 249 -16.11 3.06 4.38
C ILE A 249 -17.04 4.00 5.13
N GLY A 250 -18.20 3.52 5.61
CA GLY A 250 -19.18 4.37 6.30
C GLY A 250 -18.60 5.06 7.54
N VAL A 251 -17.95 4.29 8.42
CA VAL A 251 -17.30 4.81 9.63
C VAL A 251 -16.16 5.77 9.27
N THR A 252 -15.32 5.41 8.31
CA THR A 252 -14.21 6.24 7.85
C THR A 252 -14.70 7.57 7.28
N THR A 253 -15.75 7.56 6.45
CA THR A 253 -16.35 8.76 5.89
C THR A 253 -16.91 9.67 6.97
N ALA A 254 -17.70 9.12 7.90
CA ALA A 254 -18.27 9.89 9.00
C ALA A 254 -17.16 10.57 9.83
N PHE A 255 -16.07 9.84 10.09
CA PHE A 255 -14.94 10.35 10.83
C PHE A 255 -14.16 11.44 10.06
N TYR A 256 -13.79 11.20 8.80
CA TYR A 256 -13.07 12.18 7.98
C TYR A 256 -13.86 13.47 7.75
N VAL A 257 -15.17 13.36 7.49
CA VAL A 257 -16.03 14.54 7.33
C VAL A 257 -16.13 15.29 8.65
N SER A 258 -16.28 14.59 9.77
CA SER A 258 -16.34 15.22 11.10
C SER A 258 -15.04 15.96 11.43
N LEU A 259 -13.89 15.31 11.24
CA LEU A 259 -12.58 15.92 11.48
C LEU A 259 -12.31 17.11 10.54
N GLY A 260 -12.66 16.97 9.25
CA GLY A 260 -12.51 18.03 8.25
C GLY A 260 -13.38 19.24 8.56
N CYS A 261 -14.67 19.04 8.85
CA CYS A 261 -15.61 20.12 9.14
C CYS A 261 -15.30 20.80 10.48
N ILE A 262 -15.10 20.03 11.55
CA ILE A 262 -14.83 20.58 12.89
C ILE A 262 -13.44 21.23 12.92
N GLY A 263 -12.42 20.58 12.34
CA GLY A 263 -11.09 21.15 12.21
C GLY A 263 -11.09 22.46 11.41
N TYR A 264 -11.81 22.50 10.28
CA TYR A 264 -11.94 23.74 9.51
C TYR A 264 -12.76 24.81 10.25
N ALA A 265 -13.77 24.43 11.02
CA ALA A 265 -14.49 25.39 11.88
C ALA A 265 -13.59 25.95 13.00
N ALA A 266 -12.67 25.13 13.54
CA ALA A 266 -11.75 25.50 14.60
C ALA A 266 -10.57 26.39 14.13
N PHE A 267 -10.02 26.12 12.95
CA PHE A 267 -8.81 26.78 12.43
C PHE A 267 -9.07 27.75 11.27
N GLY A 268 -10.19 27.59 10.57
CA GLY A 268 -10.49 28.34 9.35
C GLY A 268 -9.42 28.19 8.27
N ASN A 269 -9.09 29.29 7.62
CA ASN A 269 -8.08 29.33 6.56
C ASN A 269 -6.65 29.06 7.05
N ALA A 270 -6.41 29.03 8.37
CA ALA A 270 -5.14 28.67 8.98
C ALA A 270 -5.04 27.17 9.32
N ALA A 271 -5.99 26.34 8.86
CA ALA A 271 -5.97 24.90 9.08
C ALA A 271 -4.68 24.27 8.51
N PRO A 272 -3.87 23.59 9.33
CA PRO A 272 -2.67 22.93 8.85
C PRO A 272 -3.01 21.64 8.09
N GLY A 273 -2.12 21.22 7.18
CA GLY A 273 -2.29 19.97 6.43
C GLY A 273 -2.34 18.72 7.32
N ASN A 274 -1.63 18.74 8.44
CA ASN A 274 -1.79 17.78 9.53
C ASN A 274 -2.43 18.52 10.71
N VAL A 275 -3.69 18.22 11.04
CA VAL A 275 -4.46 18.91 12.07
C VAL A 275 -3.76 18.91 13.44
N LEU A 276 -3.02 17.85 13.77
CA LEU A 276 -2.31 17.74 15.05
C LEU A 276 -1.19 18.78 15.22
N THR A 277 -0.62 19.27 14.12
CA THR A 277 0.41 20.33 14.16
C THR A 277 -0.15 21.71 14.50
N GLY A 278 -1.48 21.84 14.56
CA GLY A 278 -2.16 23.08 14.95
C GLY A 278 -2.39 23.23 16.46
N PHE A 279 -1.95 22.26 17.26
CA PHE A 279 -2.13 22.26 18.72
C PHE A 279 -0.79 22.19 19.43
N ASP A 280 -0.64 22.99 20.48
CA ASP A 280 0.50 22.91 21.41
C ASP A 280 0.05 22.53 22.83
N GLU A 281 -1.23 22.74 23.18
CA GLU A 281 -1.80 22.47 24.50
C GLU A 281 -3.17 21.76 24.40
N PRO A 282 -3.54 20.89 25.38
CA PRO A 282 -2.69 20.42 26.47
C PRO A 282 -1.56 19.52 25.94
N PHE A 283 -0.30 19.84 26.28
CA PHE A 283 0.88 19.27 25.62
C PHE A 283 0.93 17.73 25.68
N TRP A 284 0.56 17.13 26.83
CA TRP A 284 0.57 15.67 27.01
C TRP A 284 -0.38 14.94 26.05
N LEU A 285 -1.50 15.58 25.69
CA LEU A 285 -2.50 14.99 24.80
C LEU A 285 -2.07 15.12 23.34
N VAL A 286 -1.46 16.25 22.99
CA VAL A 286 -0.79 16.46 21.69
C VAL A 286 0.35 15.45 21.52
N ASP A 287 1.13 15.22 22.56
CA ASP A 287 2.24 14.28 22.57
C ASP A 287 1.75 12.84 22.42
N LEU A 288 0.72 12.45 23.19
CA LEU A 288 0.10 11.14 23.09
C LEU A 288 -0.39 10.87 21.65
N ALA A 289 -1.04 11.85 21.02
CA ALA A 289 -1.53 11.71 19.65
C ALA A 289 -0.37 11.55 18.65
N ASN A 290 0.66 12.38 18.73
CA ASN A 290 1.78 12.32 17.80
C ASN A 290 2.66 11.07 18.01
N VAL A 291 2.86 10.62 19.24
CA VAL A 291 3.53 9.34 19.53
C VAL A 291 2.72 8.18 18.99
N ALA A 292 1.39 8.18 19.15
CA ALA A 292 0.51 7.18 18.56
C ALA A 292 0.59 7.18 17.02
N VAL A 293 0.65 8.35 16.37
CA VAL A 293 0.89 8.45 14.92
C VAL A 293 2.20 7.75 14.56
N VAL A 294 3.32 8.05 15.23
CA VAL A 294 4.62 7.44 14.93
C VAL A 294 4.57 5.92 15.07
N ILE A 295 4.00 5.40 16.16
CA ILE A 295 3.90 3.94 16.38
C ILE A 295 3.01 3.29 15.32
N HIS A 296 1.87 3.90 14.95
CA HIS A 296 1.03 3.41 13.86
C HIS A 296 1.83 3.34 12.55
N LEU A 297 2.53 4.41 12.20
CA LEU A 297 3.26 4.50 10.93
C LEU A 297 4.39 3.48 10.81
N VAL A 298 5.04 3.12 11.92
CA VAL A 298 6.03 2.03 11.93
C VAL A 298 5.39 0.70 11.48
N GLY A 299 4.21 0.37 12.03
CA GLY A 299 3.48 -0.84 11.63
C GLY A 299 2.95 -0.77 10.21
N ALA A 300 2.35 0.36 9.83
CA ALA A 300 1.76 0.57 8.51
C ALA A 300 2.82 0.54 7.40
N TYR A 301 4.00 1.11 7.64
CA TYR A 301 5.13 1.06 6.72
C TYR A 301 5.46 -0.37 6.34
N GLN A 302 5.59 -1.26 7.34
CA GLN A 302 5.87 -2.68 7.10
C GLN A 302 4.77 -3.37 6.29
N VAL A 303 3.49 -3.08 6.53
CA VAL A 303 2.39 -3.67 5.73
C VAL A 303 2.51 -3.28 4.24
N TYR A 304 2.94 -2.05 3.95
CA TYR A 304 3.03 -1.52 2.58
C TYR A 304 4.31 -1.96 1.84
N VAL A 305 5.46 -2.06 2.51
CA VAL A 305 6.72 -2.46 1.83
C VAL A 305 6.84 -3.96 1.59
N GLN A 306 6.19 -4.80 2.38
CA GLN A 306 6.35 -6.26 2.27
C GLN A 306 5.89 -6.82 0.91
N PRO A 307 4.75 -6.38 0.32
CA PRO A 307 4.39 -6.76 -1.05
C PRO A 307 5.43 -6.32 -2.10
N VAL A 308 6.03 -5.13 -1.92
CA VAL A 308 7.09 -4.62 -2.80
C VAL A 308 8.31 -5.54 -2.73
N PHE A 309 8.73 -5.89 -1.52
CA PHE A 309 9.86 -6.79 -1.27
C PHE A 309 9.61 -8.19 -1.85
N ALA A 310 8.44 -8.76 -1.57
CA ALA A 310 8.05 -10.07 -2.10
C ALA A 310 8.09 -10.09 -3.64
N CYS A 311 7.64 -9.02 -4.29
CA CYS A 311 7.63 -8.90 -5.75
C CYS A 311 9.03 -8.92 -6.36
N TYR A 312 9.93 -8.01 -5.97
CA TYR A 312 11.25 -7.98 -6.60
C TYR A 312 12.13 -9.14 -6.15
N GLU A 313 12.02 -9.62 -4.91
CA GLU A 313 12.83 -10.73 -4.41
C GLU A 313 12.50 -12.02 -5.14
N SER A 314 11.20 -12.32 -5.32
CA SER A 314 10.76 -13.50 -6.07
C SER A 314 11.15 -13.39 -7.54
N SER A 315 10.99 -12.21 -8.14
CA SER A 315 11.36 -11.95 -9.55
C SER A 315 12.85 -12.13 -9.78
N LEU A 316 13.71 -11.60 -8.90
CA LEU A 316 15.15 -11.71 -9.03
C LEU A 316 15.65 -13.13 -8.76
N ARG A 317 15.08 -13.84 -7.77
CA ARG A 317 15.39 -15.26 -7.53
C ARG A 317 15.03 -16.15 -8.72
N ALA A 318 13.88 -15.91 -9.34
CA ALA A 318 13.47 -16.64 -10.53
C ALA A 318 14.35 -16.33 -11.75
N ARG A 319 14.84 -15.08 -11.87
CA ARG A 319 15.70 -14.64 -12.96
C ARG A 319 17.15 -15.14 -12.84
N TYR A 320 17.65 -15.28 -11.61
CA TYR A 320 19.03 -15.68 -11.32
C TYR A 320 19.06 -16.92 -10.40
N PRO A 321 18.71 -18.11 -10.92
CA PRO A 321 18.62 -19.33 -10.11
C PRO A 321 19.99 -19.79 -9.56
N ASP A 322 21.09 -19.54 -10.28
CA ASP A 322 22.42 -20.05 -9.91
C ASP A 322 23.24 -19.09 -9.05
N ALA A 323 22.78 -17.86 -8.87
CA ALA A 323 23.53 -16.84 -8.17
C ALA A 323 23.37 -16.98 -6.65
N ALA A 324 24.46 -17.35 -5.97
CA ALA A 324 24.51 -17.53 -4.51
C ALA A 324 24.03 -16.30 -3.73
N PHE A 325 24.14 -15.10 -4.28
CA PHE A 325 23.64 -13.87 -3.69
C PHE A 325 22.12 -13.89 -3.39
N PHE A 326 21.32 -14.59 -4.20
CA PHE A 326 19.86 -14.66 -4.07
C PHE A 326 19.34 -15.85 -3.25
N HIS A 327 20.16 -16.89 -3.09
CA HIS A 327 19.75 -18.16 -2.48
C HIS A 327 20.49 -18.52 -1.18
N ARG A 328 21.70 -17.96 -0.96
CA ARG A 328 22.48 -18.26 0.25
C ARG A 328 21.84 -17.61 1.48
N GLU A 329 21.28 -18.43 2.35
CA GLU A 329 20.75 -18.02 3.65
C GLU A 329 21.88 -17.92 4.69
N LEU A 330 22.02 -16.75 5.29
CA LEU A 330 22.81 -16.50 6.48
C LEU A 330 21.89 -16.62 7.70
N ALA A 331 22.21 -17.55 8.61
CA ALA A 331 21.50 -17.71 9.87
C ALA A 331 22.27 -16.97 10.98
N VAL A 332 21.68 -15.90 11.51
CA VAL A 332 22.20 -15.18 12.67
C VAL A 332 21.46 -15.68 13.91
N ARG A 333 22.18 -16.33 14.82
CA ARG A 333 21.63 -16.73 16.12
C ARG A 333 21.60 -15.52 17.04
N LEU A 334 20.40 -15.13 17.48
CA LEU A 334 20.25 -14.04 18.45
C LEU A 334 20.82 -14.46 19.81
N PRO A 335 21.59 -13.58 20.49
CA PRO A 335 22.02 -13.84 21.86
C PRO A 335 20.80 -13.83 22.80
N GLY A 336 20.46 -15.00 23.35
CA GLY A 336 19.34 -15.16 24.29
C GLY A 336 18.75 -16.58 24.24
N ARG A 337 18.55 -17.19 25.41
CA ARG A 337 18.07 -18.57 25.57
C ARG A 337 16.65 -18.70 24.99
N GLY A 338 16.51 -19.30 23.80
CA GLY A 338 15.22 -19.69 23.21
C GLY A 338 14.65 -18.82 22.07
N ARG A 339 15.35 -17.78 21.58
CA ARG A 339 14.92 -17.06 20.37
C ARG A 339 15.51 -17.74 19.12
N GLY A 340 14.66 -18.07 18.14
CA GLY A 340 15.04 -18.78 16.91
C GLY A 340 16.14 -18.08 16.10
N ALA A 341 16.77 -18.80 15.17
CA ALA A 341 17.77 -18.23 14.27
C ALA A 341 17.08 -17.34 13.22
N LEU A 342 17.50 -16.08 13.14
CA LEU A 342 17.05 -15.18 12.08
C LEU A 342 17.77 -15.55 10.78
N ARG A 343 17.01 -15.86 9.73
CA ARG A 343 17.56 -16.22 8.42
C ARG A 343 17.40 -15.06 7.44
N PHE A 344 18.52 -14.56 6.94
CA PHE A 344 18.56 -13.49 5.95
C PHE A 344 19.38 -13.91 4.73
N THR A 345 18.96 -13.48 3.55
CA THR A 345 19.80 -13.60 2.33
C THR A 345 20.52 -12.27 2.14
N MET A 346 21.77 -12.29 1.64
CA MET A 346 22.51 -11.04 1.32
C MET A 346 21.74 -10.12 0.38
N CYS A 347 21.02 -10.68 -0.59
CA CYS A 347 20.07 -9.95 -1.44
C CYS A 347 19.03 -9.16 -0.65
N LYS A 348 18.37 -9.78 0.34
CA LYS A 348 17.36 -9.11 1.17
C LYS A 348 17.98 -7.93 1.93
N LEU A 349 19.14 -8.16 2.53
CA LEU A 349 19.83 -7.15 3.32
C LEU A 349 20.20 -5.92 2.49
N VAL A 350 20.80 -6.12 1.32
CA VAL A 350 21.21 -5.01 0.44
C VAL A 350 20.00 -4.32 -0.19
N LEU A 351 19.07 -5.07 -0.79
CA LEU A 351 17.97 -4.48 -1.55
C LEU A 351 16.93 -3.80 -0.66
N ARG A 352 16.57 -4.39 0.49
CA ARG A 352 15.64 -3.74 1.43
C ARG A 352 16.24 -2.47 2.01
N THR A 353 17.51 -2.50 2.39
CA THR A 353 18.21 -1.30 2.89
C THR A 353 18.30 -0.22 1.82
N ALA A 354 18.67 -0.59 0.59
CA ALA A 354 18.72 0.35 -0.53
C ALA A 354 17.34 0.96 -0.84
N PHE A 355 16.28 0.15 -0.78
CA PHE A 355 14.91 0.63 -0.98
C PHE A 355 14.50 1.63 0.10
N VAL A 356 14.66 1.28 1.39
CA VAL A 356 14.30 2.18 2.49
C VAL A 356 15.11 3.47 2.38
N ALA A 357 16.43 3.38 2.19
CA ALA A 357 17.30 4.54 2.00
C ALA A 357 16.85 5.44 0.84
N ALA A 358 16.50 4.84 -0.31
CA ALA A 358 15.99 5.60 -1.45
C ALA A 358 14.69 6.33 -1.12
N THR A 359 13.73 5.67 -0.47
CA THR A 359 12.47 6.31 -0.06
C THR A 359 12.69 7.43 0.97
N THR A 360 13.61 7.25 1.93
CA THR A 360 13.98 8.30 2.89
C THR A 360 14.64 9.50 2.21
N VAL A 361 15.51 9.27 1.21
CA VAL A 361 16.08 10.36 0.40
C VAL A 361 14.99 11.11 -0.36
N VAL A 362 14.02 10.41 -0.95
CA VAL A 362 12.87 11.07 -1.60
C VAL A 362 12.08 11.91 -0.59
N SER A 363 11.84 11.39 0.62
CA SER A 363 11.18 12.15 1.70
C SER A 363 11.97 13.40 2.12
N LEU A 364 13.30 13.36 2.08
CA LEU A 364 14.17 14.50 2.36
C LEU A 364 14.15 15.55 1.24
N MET A 365 14.05 15.12 -0.02
CA MET A 365 14.02 16.01 -1.17
C MET A 365 12.66 16.69 -1.34
N LEU A 366 11.57 16.00 -0.99
CA LEU A 366 10.20 16.45 -1.22
C LEU A 366 9.36 16.35 0.08
N PRO A 367 9.61 17.15 1.12
CA PRO A 367 8.85 17.08 2.37
C PRO A 367 7.43 17.70 2.27
N PHE A 368 6.80 17.66 1.10
CA PHE A 368 5.49 18.26 0.82
C PHE A 368 4.36 17.25 1.00
N PHE A 369 3.99 17.00 2.26
CA PHE A 369 3.00 15.99 2.63
C PHE A 369 1.73 16.02 1.76
N ASN A 370 1.02 17.15 1.73
CA ASN A 370 -0.23 17.28 0.97
C ASN A 370 -0.04 17.12 -0.54
N ALA A 371 1.11 17.48 -1.09
CA ALA A 371 1.34 17.42 -2.54
C ALA A 371 1.66 16.01 -2.99
N ILE A 372 2.43 15.28 -2.17
CA ILE A 372 2.69 13.86 -2.39
C ILE A 372 1.38 13.07 -2.29
N LEU A 373 0.58 13.28 -1.23
CA LEU A 373 -0.68 12.55 -1.09
C LEU A 373 -1.66 12.88 -2.23
N GLY A 374 -1.73 14.15 -2.64
CA GLY A 374 -2.56 14.57 -3.77
C GLY A 374 -2.17 13.89 -5.08
N LEU A 375 -0.86 13.79 -5.35
CA LEU A 375 -0.33 13.12 -6.54
C LEU A 375 -0.56 11.61 -6.50
N LEU A 376 -0.39 10.97 -5.34
CA LEU A 376 -0.66 9.54 -5.18
C LEU A 376 -2.15 9.24 -5.36
N GLY A 377 -3.03 10.05 -4.78
CA GLY A 377 -4.47 9.96 -4.98
C GLY A 377 -4.85 10.10 -6.45
N ALA A 378 -4.29 11.10 -7.14
CA ALA A 378 -4.50 11.31 -8.56
C ALA A 378 -4.04 10.11 -9.42
N ALA A 379 -2.86 9.56 -9.12
CA ALA A 379 -2.31 8.41 -9.87
C ALA A 379 -3.10 7.12 -9.61
N ALA A 380 -3.64 6.93 -8.41
CA ALA A 380 -4.34 5.73 -7.97
C ALA A 380 -5.80 5.67 -8.38
N PHE A 381 -6.49 6.80 -8.19
CA PHE A 381 -7.94 6.83 -8.07
C PHE A 381 -8.63 6.40 -9.36
N TRP A 382 -8.30 7.02 -10.48
CA TRP A 382 -8.91 6.65 -11.75
C TRP A 382 -8.60 5.20 -12.15
N PRO A 383 -7.34 4.75 -12.29
CA PRO A 383 -7.06 3.41 -12.79
C PRO A 383 -7.55 2.31 -11.83
N LEU A 384 -7.20 2.38 -10.55
CA LEU A 384 -7.41 1.28 -9.60
C LEU A 384 -8.80 1.29 -8.95
N THR A 385 -9.33 2.46 -8.60
CA THR A 385 -10.62 2.55 -7.89
C THR A 385 -11.80 2.59 -8.85
N VAL A 386 -11.63 3.15 -10.05
CA VAL A 386 -12.75 3.38 -10.98
C VAL A 386 -12.61 2.56 -12.25
N TYR A 387 -11.61 2.82 -13.09
CA TYR A 387 -11.48 2.27 -14.43
C TYR A 387 -11.47 0.73 -14.45
N PHE A 388 -10.58 0.10 -13.70
CA PHE A 388 -10.49 -1.37 -13.68
C PHE A 388 -11.77 -2.00 -13.11
N PRO A 389 -12.26 -1.63 -11.92
CA PRO A 389 -13.50 -2.21 -11.37
C PRO A 389 -14.72 -1.99 -12.26
N VAL A 390 -14.91 -0.78 -12.81
CA VAL A 390 -16.04 -0.46 -13.68
C VAL A 390 -15.98 -1.25 -14.99
N THR A 391 -14.81 -1.32 -15.63
CA THR A 391 -14.63 -2.07 -16.87
C THR A 391 -14.86 -3.56 -16.64
N MET A 392 -14.27 -4.12 -15.57
CA MET A 392 -14.49 -5.51 -15.16
C MET A 392 -15.98 -5.77 -14.92
N TYR A 393 -16.68 -4.87 -14.24
CA TYR A 393 -18.10 -5.00 -13.98
C TYR A 393 -18.94 -4.98 -15.27
N ILE A 394 -18.71 -4.01 -16.16
CA ILE A 394 -19.42 -3.92 -17.46
C ILE A 394 -19.27 -5.23 -18.23
N THR A 395 -18.06 -5.78 -18.27
CA THR A 395 -17.75 -7.00 -19.01
C THR A 395 -18.34 -8.24 -18.35
N GLN A 396 -18.17 -8.40 -17.03
CA GLN A 396 -18.65 -9.57 -16.28
C GLN A 396 -20.16 -9.61 -16.15
N ALA A 397 -20.81 -8.46 -15.97
CA ALA A 397 -22.25 -8.33 -15.91
C ALA A 397 -22.90 -8.24 -17.31
N LYS A 398 -22.11 -8.21 -18.39
CA LYS A 398 -22.56 -8.05 -19.78
C LYS A 398 -23.54 -6.88 -19.95
N VAL A 399 -23.20 -5.73 -19.37
CA VAL A 399 -24.07 -4.55 -19.40
C VAL A 399 -24.26 -4.10 -20.86
N PRO A 400 -25.50 -3.98 -21.37
CA PRO A 400 -25.74 -3.59 -22.76
C PRO A 400 -25.18 -2.20 -23.06
N ARG A 401 -24.40 -2.08 -24.15
CA ARG A 401 -23.90 -0.79 -24.63
C ARG A 401 -25.06 0.14 -24.94
N GLY A 402 -24.93 1.41 -24.57
CA GLY A 402 -25.98 2.41 -24.76
C GLY A 402 -27.13 2.36 -23.73
N SER A 403 -27.21 1.34 -22.88
CA SER A 403 -28.15 1.36 -21.75
C SER A 403 -27.83 2.51 -20.78
N GLY A 404 -28.83 3.05 -20.10
CA GLY A 404 -28.61 4.12 -19.11
C GLY A 404 -27.58 3.75 -18.04
N LYS A 405 -27.55 2.48 -17.62
CA LYS A 405 -26.52 1.96 -16.70
C LYS A 405 -25.11 1.98 -17.30
N TRP A 406 -24.96 1.61 -18.57
CA TRP A 406 -23.68 1.70 -19.26
C TRP A 406 -23.23 3.15 -19.37
N VAL A 407 -24.13 4.07 -19.75
CA VAL A 407 -23.85 5.51 -19.84
C VAL A 407 -23.41 6.07 -18.49
N ALA A 408 -24.13 5.74 -17.41
CA ALA A 408 -23.78 6.18 -16.07
C ALA A 408 -22.39 5.68 -15.62
N LEU A 409 -22.07 4.41 -15.90
CA LEU A 409 -20.76 3.83 -15.57
C LEU A 409 -19.62 4.46 -16.40
N GLN A 410 -19.87 4.79 -17.68
CA GLN A 410 -18.90 5.51 -18.50
C GLN A 410 -18.72 6.96 -18.05
N ALA A 411 -19.81 7.64 -17.70
CA ALA A 411 -19.75 9.00 -17.15
C ALA A 411 -18.95 9.05 -15.85
N LEU A 412 -19.14 8.08 -14.94
CA LEU A 412 -18.32 7.92 -13.74
C LEU A 412 -16.83 7.74 -14.08
N ASN A 413 -16.52 6.90 -15.06
CA ASN A 413 -15.15 6.63 -15.50
C ASN A 413 -14.47 7.89 -16.08
N VAL A 414 -15.15 8.63 -16.96
CA VAL A 414 -14.63 9.89 -17.54
C VAL A 414 -14.53 10.98 -16.48
N GLY A 415 -15.53 11.12 -15.61
CA GLY A 415 -15.51 12.09 -14.52
C GLY A 415 -14.33 11.86 -13.56
N ALA A 416 -14.11 10.60 -13.16
CA ALA A 416 -12.97 10.24 -12.32
C ALA A 416 -11.62 10.47 -13.00
N LEU A 417 -11.53 10.28 -14.32
CA LEU A 417 -10.33 10.61 -15.09
C LEU A 417 -10.04 12.11 -15.03
N VAL A 418 -11.06 12.95 -15.29
CA VAL A 418 -10.92 14.41 -15.24
C VAL A 418 -10.50 14.87 -13.85
N VAL A 419 -11.14 14.36 -12.80
CA VAL A 419 -10.77 14.66 -11.41
C VAL A 419 -9.32 14.28 -11.12
N SER A 420 -8.88 13.10 -11.58
CA SER A 420 -7.50 12.62 -11.38
C SER A 420 -6.49 13.50 -12.12
N LEU A 421 -6.77 13.89 -13.36
CA LEU A 421 -5.90 14.78 -14.14
C LEU A 421 -5.77 16.15 -13.49
N LEU A 422 -6.89 16.74 -13.06
CA LEU A 422 -6.90 18.02 -12.37
C LEU A 422 -6.13 17.95 -11.04
N ALA A 423 -6.34 16.89 -10.26
CA ALA A 423 -5.62 16.66 -9.00
C ALA A 423 -4.11 16.50 -9.20
N ALA A 424 -3.69 15.81 -10.27
CA ALA A 424 -2.28 15.71 -10.64
C ALA A 424 -1.69 17.08 -10.98
N VAL A 425 -2.37 17.90 -11.78
CA VAL A 425 -1.93 19.25 -12.13
C VAL A 425 -1.78 20.12 -10.88
N GLY A 426 -2.79 20.13 -10.00
CA GLY A 426 -2.73 20.89 -8.74
C GLY A 426 -1.57 20.48 -7.84
N SER A 427 -1.35 19.17 -7.69
CA SER A 427 -0.27 18.63 -6.85
C SER A 427 1.12 18.95 -7.42
N VAL A 428 1.31 18.81 -8.73
CA VAL A 428 2.57 19.15 -9.40
C VAL A 428 2.85 20.66 -9.33
N ALA A 429 1.82 21.49 -9.53
CA ALA A 429 1.95 22.94 -9.41
C ALA A 429 2.38 23.36 -7.99
N ASP A 430 1.79 22.78 -6.94
CA ASP A 430 2.18 23.03 -5.54
C ASP A 430 3.63 22.59 -5.27
N ILE A 431 4.06 21.42 -5.79
CA ILE A 431 5.46 20.97 -5.68
C ILE A 431 6.41 21.97 -6.35
N VAL A 432 6.14 22.36 -7.59
CA VAL A 432 7.01 23.28 -8.35
C VAL A 432 7.10 24.64 -7.67
N GLN A 433 5.96 25.18 -7.19
CA GLN A 433 5.92 26.45 -6.49
C GLN A 433 6.73 26.41 -5.19
N ARG A 434 6.63 25.32 -4.40
CA ARG A 434 7.36 25.18 -3.14
C ARG A 434 8.85 24.91 -3.35
N LEU A 435 9.23 24.15 -4.38
CA LEU A 435 10.64 23.91 -4.72
C LEU A 435 11.39 25.19 -5.05
N GLY A 436 10.71 26.22 -5.58
CA GLY A 436 11.30 27.55 -5.81
C GLY A 436 11.70 28.30 -4.54
N HIS A 437 11.20 27.90 -3.36
CA HIS A 437 11.39 28.62 -2.10
C HIS A 437 12.06 27.79 -1.00
N VAL A 438 12.31 26.50 -1.22
CA VAL A 438 12.88 25.60 -0.20
C VAL A 438 14.34 25.27 -0.52
N THR A 439 15.21 25.39 0.47
CA THR A 439 16.55 24.79 0.40
C THR A 439 16.43 23.28 0.55
N MET A 440 16.81 22.52 -0.50
CA MET A 440 16.82 21.06 -0.46
C MET A 440 17.52 20.55 0.81
N PHE A 441 17.00 19.48 1.42
CA PHE A 441 17.49 18.84 2.65
C PHE A 441 17.31 19.61 3.97
N LYS A 442 16.61 20.76 3.96
CA LYS A 442 16.11 21.39 5.19
C LYS A 442 14.61 21.21 5.30
N THR A 443 14.20 20.31 6.20
CA THR A 443 12.80 20.17 6.62
C THR A 443 12.62 20.97 7.90
N GLN A 444 11.66 21.90 7.96
CA GLN A 444 11.37 22.67 9.18
C GLN A 444 9.87 22.65 9.49
N LEU A 445 9.54 22.67 10.79
CA LEU A 445 8.17 22.72 11.32
C LEU A 445 7.88 24.04 12.05
#